data_AF-A0A2T5GAK4-F1
#
_entry.id   AF-A0A2T5GAK4-F1
#
_cell.length_a   1.000
_cell.length_b   1.000
_cell.length_c   1.000
_cell.angle_alpha   90.00
_cell.angle_beta   90.00
_cell.angle_gamma   90.00
#
_symmetry.space_group_name_H-M   'P 1'
#
loop_
_entity.id
_entity.type
_entity.pdbx_description
1 polymer ?
#
loop_
_entity_poly.entity_id
_entity_poly.type
_entity_poly.pdbx_seq_one_letter_code
_entity_poly.pdbx_strand_id
1 'polypeptide(L)'
;MSVPEDLLRYLERRGAGRAVAVRAGEAGHRAVGEALARLHLASRGYPLPGRSPRLRFGRLVQGWVDVLREARAFGETLRASPPESAWPLFEETYAYYHQLAQAALYYLLDHGYESLSVELRRYGVLAHQMLAPPLVAWEDGRIVFLAPDTWRFDVPTRDVAHYARHVLAEEGPESALAFLRGYAEVRPFVPEEGPFVYGVFLLPYEWIEAYKKYREGNVREAEARLAARVHRETEWANAVRKFREAWAAFGLDVAPIPWFEGARTVG
;
A
#
# COMPACT_ATOMS: atom_id res chain seq x y z
N MET A 1 -15.29 1.91 14.27
CA MET A 1 -14.77 2.66 15.44
C MET A 1 -14.36 4.04 14.97
N SER A 2 -14.77 5.12 15.61
CA SER A 2 -14.37 6.50 15.26
C SER A 2 -12.94 6.83 15.71
N VAL A 3 -12.26 7.75 15.03
CA VAL A 3 -10.94 8.25 15.45
C VAL A 3 -11.06 8.88 16.84
N PRO A 4 -10.11 8.61 17.76
CA PRO A 4 -10.13 9.26 19.07
C PRO A 4 -10.11 10.80 18.93
N GLU A 5 -11.04 11.50 19.60
CA GLU A 5 -11.13 12.97 19.52
C GLU A 5 -9.88 13.67 20.04
N ASP A 6 -9.19 13.06 21.01
CA ASP A 6 -7.91 13.55 21.53
C ASP A 6 -6.79 13.47 20.47
N LEU A 7 -6.81 12.46 19.58
CA LEU A 7 -5.90 12.40 18.44
C LEU A 7 -6.20 13.52 17.45
N LEU A 8 -7.47 13.78 17.13
CA LEU A 8 -7.84 14.89 16.24
C LEU A 8 -7.37 16.23 16.82
N ARG A 9 -7.66 16.51 18.10
CA ARG A 9 -7.17 17.72 18.79
C ARG A 9 -5.65 17.79 18.88
N TYR A 10 -4.97 16.64 19.01
CA TYR A 10 -3.51 16.58 19.00
C TYR A 10 -2.95 17.01 17.64
N LEU A 11 -3.53 16.51 16.55
CA LEU A 11 -3.16 16.91 15.19
C LEU A 11 -3.46 18.40 14.94
N GLU A 12 -4.61 18.90 15.40
CA GLU A 12 -5.01 20.33 15.31
C GLU A 12 -3.97 21.24 15.93
N ARG A 13 -3.54 20.95 17.16
CA ARG A 13 -2.51 21.74 17.87
C ARG A 13 -1.15 21.75 17.17
N ARG A 14 -0.88 20.77 16.31
CA ARG A 14 0.37 20.65 15.54
C ARG A 14 0.23 21.12 14.10
N GLY A 15 -0.84 21.84 13.79
CA GLY A 15 -1.09 22.38 12.46
C GLY A 15 -1.47 21.34 11.40
N ALA A 16 -1.86 20.13 11.82
CA ALA A 16 -2.37 19.09 10.91
C ALA A 16 -3.88 18.86 11.02
N GLY A 17 -4.50 19.32 12.10
CA GLY A 17 -5.92 19.10 12.29
C GLY A 17 -6.73 20.15 11.54
N ARG A 18 -7.48 19.63 10.57
CA ARG A 18 -8.03 20.32 9.40
C ARG A 18 -6.90 20.86 8.52
N ALA A 19 -6.45 20.01 7.59
CA ALA A 19 -5.50 20.33 6.52
C ALA A 19 -5.52 21.82 6.16
N VAL A 20 -4.36 22.47 6.24
CA VAL A 20 -4.19 23.93 6.24
C VAL A 20 -4.38 24.51 4.84
N ALA A 21 -5.06 25.66 4.74
CA ALA A 21 -5.46 26.33 3.50
C ALA A 21 -4.29 26.66 2.57
N VAL A 22 -4.39 26.25 1.30
CA VAL A 22 -3.62 26.74 0.16
C VAL A 22 -4.52 26.82 -1.09
N ARG A 23 -4.42 27.89 -1.89
CA ARG A 23 -5.41 28.22 -2.94
C ARG A 23 -5.58 27.16 -4.06
N ALA A 24 -6.75 27.22 -4.69
CA ALA A 24 -7.39 26.26 -5.58
C ALA A 24 -6.62 25.82 -6.85
N GLY A 25 -6.74 24.52 -7.15
CA GLY A 25 -6.44 23.84 -8.41
C GLY A 25 -6.46 22.33 -8.18
N GLU A 26 -6.74 21.50 -9.20
CA GLU A 26 -6.50 20.05 -9.17
C GLU A 26 -5.17 19.77 -8.47
N ALA A 27 -5.23 19.23 -7.24
CA ALA A 27 -4.03 19.08 -6.45
C ALA A 27 -3.18 17.98 -7.09
N GLY A 28 -2.17 18.39 -7.85
CA GLY A 28 -1.22 17.45 -8.41
C GLY A 28 -0.63 16.58 -7.30
N HIS A 29 -0.27 15.33 -7.63
CA HIS A 29 0.18 14.35 -6.64
C HIS A 29 1.28 14.83 -5.69
N ARG A 30 2.11 15.78 -6.13
CA ARG A 30 3.10 16.47 -5.29
C ARG A 30 2.45 17.13 -4.06
N ALA A 31 1.37 17.89 -4.23
CA ALA A 31 0.69 18.52 -3.11
C ALA A 31 0.10 17.49 -2.15
N VAL A 32 -0.40 16.35 -2.66
CA VAL A 32 -0.88 15.23 -1.83
C VAL A 32 0.26 14.63 -1.01
N GLY A 33 1.43 14.42 -1.62
CA GLY A 33 2.63 13.97 -0.92
C GLY A 33 3.02 14.91 0.23
N GLU A 34 3.02 16.22 -0.05
CA GLU A 34 3.35 17.26 0.92
C GLU A 34 2.37 17.25 2.11
N ALA A 35 1.07 17.23 1.83
CA ALA A 35 0.02 17.21 2.86
C ALA A 35 0.08 15.93 3.72
N LEU A 36 0.34 14.78 3.10
CA LEU A 36 0.47 13.51 3.80
C LEU A 36 1.69 13.49 4.73
N ALA A 37 2.83 14.00 4.26
CA ALA A 37 4.03 14.11 5.08
C ALA A 37 3.80 15.01 6.31
N ARG A 38 3.09 16.14 6.14
CA ARG A 38 2.72 17.03 7.26
C ARG A 38 1.82 16.32 8.27
N LEU A 39 0.82 15.55 7.81
CA LEU A 39 -0.05 14.75 8.68
C LEU A 39 0.77 13.75 9.52
N HIS A 40 1.67 13.01 8.87
CA HIS A 40 2.54 12.04 9.53
C HIS A 40 3.45 12.69 10.57
N LEU A 41 4.14 13.77 10.21
CA LEU A 41 5.01 14.51 11.14
C LEU A 41 4.23 15.07 12.33
N ALA A 42 3.02 15.57 12.11
CA ALA A 42 2.19 16.07 13.21
C ALA A 42 1.78 14.96 14.18
N SER A 43 1.56 13.74 13.68
CA SER A 43 1.25 12.57 14.53
C SER A 43 2.43 12.14 15.43
N ARG A 44 3.68 12.46 15.05
CA ARG A 44 4.90 12.04 15.78
C ARG A 44 4.79 12.31 17.28
N GLY A 45 5.11 11.33 18.11
CA GLY A 45 5.10 11.47 19.56
C GLY A 45 3.70 11.50 20.21
N TYR A 46 2.64 11.26 19.44
CA TYR A 46 1.32 11.03 20.02
C TYR A 46 1.39 9.81 20.97
N PRO A 47 0.88 9.92 22.20
CA PRO A 47 0.95 8.84 23.18
C PRO A 47 0.09 7.66 22.73
N LEU A 48 0.73 6.53 22.43
CA LEU A 48 0.04 5.34 21.94
C LEU A 48 -0.68 4.60 23.07
N PRO A 49 -1.99 4.34 22.95
CA PRO A 49 -2.71 3.53 23.92
C PRO A 49 -2.27 2.06 23.82
N GLY A 50 -1.60 1.54 24.85
CA GLY A 50 -0.90 0.24 24.81
C GLY A 50 -1.74 -1.00 24.44
N ARG A 51 -3.07 -0.95 24.58
CA ARG A 51 -3.99 -2.04 24.18
C ARG A 51 -4.96 -1.66 23.07
N SER A 52 -4.65 -0.62 22.29
CA SER A 52 -5.58 -0.15 21.27
C SER A 52 -5.73 -1.14 20.11
N PRO A 53 -6.96 -1.49 19.70
CA PRO A 53 -7.20 -2.31 18.53
C PRO A 53 -6.80 -1.61 17.21
N ARG A 54 -6.36 -0.35 17.26
CA ARG A 54 -5.81 0.39 16.11
C ARG A 54 -4.31 0.22 15.92
N LEU A 55 -3.58 -0.35 16.89
CA LEU A 55 -2.13 -0.57 16.76
C LEU A 55 -1.84 -1.64 15.70
N ARG A 56 -1.01 -1.29 14.71
CA ARG A 56 -0.67 -2.13 13.55
C ARG A 56 0.82 -2.25 13.25
N PHE A 57 1.68 -1.49 13.93
CA PHE A 57 3.13 -1.65 13.82
C PHE A 57 3.58 -3.12 13.90
N GLY A 58 4.37 -3.54 12.92
CA GLY A 58 4.94 -4.89 12.80
C GLY A 58 3.94 -5.96 12.36
N ARG A 59 2.66 -5.61 12.16
CA ARG A 59 1.59 -6.61 11.90
C ARG A 59 1.26 -6.80 10.44
N LEU A 60 1.81 -6.00 9.53
CA LEU A 60 1.52 -6.11 8.09
C LEU A 60 1.83 -7.51 7.57
N VAL A 61 3.04 -8.00 7.83
CA VAL A 61 3.51 -9.32 7.38
C VAL A 61 2.61 -10.43 7.91
N GLN A 62 2.28 -10.45 9.20
CA GLN A 62 1.38 -11.46 9.76
C GLN A 62 0.01 -11.44 9.08
N GLY A 63 -0.54 -10.25 8.81
CA GLY A 63 -1.80 -10.13 8.07
C GLY A 63 -1.72 -10.73 6.66
N TRP A 64 -0.58 -10.60 5.98
CA TRP A 64 -0.37 -11.22 4.67
C TRP A 64 -0.18 -12.75 4.78
N VAL A 65 0.53 -13.24 5.80
CA VAL A 65 0.63 -14.69 6.08
C VAL A 65 -0.76 -15.31 6.18
N ASP A 66 -1.63 -14.68 6.98
CA ASP A 66 -2.97 -15.21 7.25
C ASP A 66 -3.79 -15.25 5.95
N VAL A 67 -3.80 -14.16 5.18
CA VAL A 67 -4.48 -14.11 3.87
C VAL A 67 -3.98 -15.19 2.91
N LEU A 68 -2.66 -15.42 2.82
CA LEU A 68 -2.10 -16.44 1.94
C LEU A 68 -2.43 -17.87 2.38
N ARG A 69 -2.45 -18.10 3.70
CA ARG A 69 -2.87 -19.40 4.25
C ARG A 69 -4.32 -19.69 3.87
N GLU A 70 -5.20 -18.70 3.99
CA GLU A 70 -6.60 -18.86 3.61
C GLU A 70 -6.76 -19.06 2.09
N ALA A 71 -6.04 -18.28 1.26
CA ALA A 71 -6.07 -18.44 -0.20
C ALA A 71 -5.58 -19.82 -0.65
N ARG A 72 -4.57 -20.36 0.02
CA ARG A 72 -4.09 -21.74 -0.21
C ARG A 72 -5.15 -22.78 0.13
N ALA A 73 -5.73 -22.70 1.33
CA ALA A 73 -6.77 -23.64 1.77
C ALA A 73 -7.99 -23.61 0.83
N PHE A 74 -8.31 -22.43 0.30
CA PHE A 74 -9.34 -22.24 -0.70
C PHE A 74 -9.01 -22.92 -2.03
N GLY A 75 -7.80 -22.73 -2.56
CA GLY A 75 -7.35 -23.43 -3.77
C GLY A 75 -7.27 -24.96 -3.62
N GLU A 76 -6.96 -25.47 -2.44
CA GLU A 76 -7.03 -26.91 -2.12
C GLU A 76 -8.49 -27.40 -2.11
N THR A 77 -9.39 -26.64 -1.50
CA THR A 77 -10.84 -26.95 -1.50
C THR A 77 -11.40 -27.00 -2.91
N LEU A 78 -11.02 -26.06 -3.77
CA LEU A 78 -11.50 -26.00 -5.15
C LEU A 78 -11.06 -27.19 -5.99
N ARG A 79 -9.82 -27.63 -5.84
CA ARG A 79 -9.31 -28.80 -6.57
C ARG A 79 -9.94 -30.09 -6.08
N ALA A 80 -10.26 -30.19 -4.79
CA ALA A 80 -10.93 -31.36 -4.21
C ALA A 80 -12.41 -31.44 -4.60
N SER A 81 -13.09 -30.29 -4.66
CA SER A 81 -14.52 -30.18 -4.98
C SER A 81 -14.77 -29.00 -5.93
N PRO A 82 -14.49 -29.17 -7.24
CA PRO A 82 -14.67 -28.09 -8.20
C PRO A 82 -16.15 -27.68 -8.28
N PRO A 83 -16.49 -26.38 -8.16
CA PRO A 83 -17.84 -25.91 -8.39
C PRO A 83 -18.27 -26.15 -9.84
N GLU A 84 -19.58 -26.31 -10.07
CA GLU A 84 -20.15 -26.44 -11.42
C GLU A 84 -19.77 -25.27 -12.34
N SER A 85 -19.67 -24.07 -11.77
CA SER A 85 -18.95 -22.96 -12.41
C SER A 85 -17.46 -23.13 -12.11
N ALA A 86 -16.72 -23.81 -12.99
CA ALA A 86 -15.26 -23.84 -12.88
C ALA A 86 -14.72 -22.40 -12.76
N TRP A 87 -13.70 -22.19 -11.93
CA TRP A 87 -13.01 -20.90 -11.78
C TRP A 87 -11.62 -20.99 -12.43
N PRO A 88 -11.56 -21.19 -13.76
CA PRO A 88 -10.33 -21.57 -14.45
C PRO A 88 -9.23 -20.54 -14.23
N LEU A 89 -9.57 -19.25 -14.23
CA LEU A 89 -8.58 -18.20 -14.11
C LEU A 89 -7.92 -18.15 -12.74
N PHE A 90 -8.66 -18.45 -11.67
CA PHE A 90 -8.06 -18.53 -10.33
C PHE A 90 -7.05 -19.66 -10.25
N GLU A 91 -7.39 -20.85 -10.76
CA GLU A 91 -6.50 -22.01 -10.74
C GLU A 91 -5.26 -21.80 -11.63
N GLU A 92 -5.45 -21.29 -12.84
CA GLU A 92 -4.38 -20.99 -13.80
C GLU A 92 -3.37 -19.97 -13.26
N THR A 93 -3.84 -19.00 -12.49
CA THR A 93 -3.00 -17.89 -12.00
C THR A 93 -2.53 -18.07 -10.56
N TYR A 94 -3.08 -19.05 -9.82
CA TYR A 94 -2.80 -19.28 -8.40
C TYR A 94 -1.32 -19.41 -8.13
N ALA A 95 -0.62 -20.29 -8.86
CA ALA A 95 0.79 -20.58 -8.60
C ALA A 95 1.65 -19.32 -8.72
N TYR A 96 1.42 -18.53 -9.77
CA TYR A 96 2.14 -17.28 -10.01
C TYR A 96 1.89 -16.25 -8.90
N TYR A 97 0.62 -15.93 -8.62
CA TYR A 97 0.30 -14.87 -7.65
C TYR A 97 0.58 -15.27 -6.21
N HIS A 98 0.40 -16.55 -5.85
CA HIS A 98 0.79 -17.04 -4.54
C HIS A 98 2.31 -16.95 -4.36
N GLN A 99 3.10 -17.34 -5.37
CA GLN A 99 4.57 -17.21 -5.32
C GLN A 99 5.00 -15.74 -5.24
N LEU A 100 4.37 -14.83 -5.98
CA LEU A 100 4.64 -13.40 -5.91
C LEU A 100 4.32 -12.82 -4.53
N ALA A 101 3.20 -13.19 -3.94
CA ALA A 101 2.84 -12.74 -2.61
C ALA A 101 3.79 -13.31 -1.53
N GLN A 102 4.21 -14.57 -1.65
CA GLN A 102 5.24 -15.15 -0.78
C GLN A 102 6.58 -14.41 -0.93
N ALA A 103 6.96 -14.05 -2.16
CA ALA A 103 8.19 -13.31 -2.39
C ALA A 103 8.14 -11.91 -1.78
N ALA A 104 7.00 -11.19 -1.90
CA ALA A 104 6.79 -9.91 -1.20
C ALA A 104 6.92 -10.04 0.32
N LEU A 105 6.40 -11.14 0.88
CA LEU A 105 6.48 -11.44 2.31
C LEU A 105 7.91 -11.68 2.78
N TYR A 106 8.63 -12.59 2.10
CA TYR A 106 10.02 -12.88 2.44
C TYR A 106 10.90 -11.66 2.24
N TYR A 107 10.64 -10.85 1.22
CA TYR A 107 11.33 -9.59 1.01
C TYR A 107 11.24 -8.68 2.25
N LEU A 108 10.05 -8.50 2.81
CA LEU A 108 9.87 -7.69 4.02
C LEU A 108 10.52 -8.33 5.26
N LEU A 109 10.47 -9.65 5.40
CA LEU A 109 11.10 -10.37 6.51
C LEU A 109 12.63 -10.26 6.47
N ASP A 110 13.23 -10.49 5.31
CA ASP A 110 14.68 -10.44 5.11
C ASP A 110 15.25 -9.04 5.37
N HIS A 111 14.44 -8.00 5.17
CA HIS A 111 14.79 -6.62 5.49
C HIS A 111 14.37 -6.18 6.91
N GLY A 112 13.95 -7.10 7.78
CA GLY A 112 13.70 -6.79 9.19
C GLY A 112 12.46 -5.93 9.45
N TYR A 113 11.39 -6.10 8.66
CA TYR A 113 10.18 -5.26 8.76
C TYR A 113 9.65 -5.10 10.19
N GLU A 114 9.62 -6.16 11.00
CA GLU A 114 9.04 -6.11 12.33
C GLU A 114 9.77 -5.10 13.24
N SER A 115 11.10 -5.18 13.31
CA SER A 115 11.91 -4.24 14.10
C SER A 115 11.89 -2.83 13.50
N LEU A 116 12.09 -2.71 12.18
CA LEU A 116 12.09 -1.42 11.48
C LEU A 116 10.76 -0.68 11.66
N SER A 117 9.64 -1.40 11.67
CA SER A 117 8.34 -0.77 11.86
C SER A 117 8.19 -0.08 13.22
N VAL A 118 8.89 -0.58 14.24
CA VAL A 118 8.92 0.04 15.57
C VAL A 118 9.83 1.26 15.57
N GLU A 119 10.98 1.18 14.91
CA GLU A 119 11.93 2.30 14.81
C GLU A 119 11.34 3.47 14.02
N LEU A 120 10.65 3.18 12.92
CA LEU A 120 10.02 4.17 12.04
C LEU A 120 8.90 4.98 12.74
N ARG A 121 8.42 4.55 13.92
CA ARG A 121 7.50 5.32 14.78
C ARG A 121 8.01 6.71 15.11
N ARG A 122 9.33 6.92 15.11
CA ARG A 122 9.94 8.22 15.38
C ARG A 122 9.58 9.28 14.32
N TYR A 123 9.13 8.86 13.14
CA TYR A 123 8.74 9.73 12.03
C TYR A 123 7.26 10.06 11.97
N GLY A 124 6.45 9.42 12.81
CA GLY A 124 5.00 9.51 12.77
C GLY A 124 4.42 8.20 13.27
N VAL A 125 3.20 8.26 13.79
CA VAL A 125 2.54 7.07 14.36
C VAL A 125 1.15 6.83 13.81
N LEU A 126 0.73 7.56 12.77
CA LEU A 126 -0.58 7.45 12.16
C LEU A 126 -0.42 7.06 10.70
N ALA A 127 -1.29 6.17 10.22
CA ALA A 127 -1.43 5.82 8.81
C ALA A 127 -2.91 5.57 8.48
N HIS A 128 -3.31 5.89 7.27
CA HIS A 128 -4.60 5.61 6.64
C HIS A 128 -4.80 4.11 6.38
N GLN A 129 -3.70 3.38 6.08
CA GLN A 129 -3.56 1.94 5.79
C GLN A 129 -3.65 1.54 4.32
N MET A 130 -4.57 2.12 3.56
CA MET A 130 -4.78 1.84 2.12
C MET A 130 -5.10 3.13 1.37
N LEU A 131 -4.30 4.17 1.61
CA LEU A 131 -4.52 5.47 1.00
C LEU A 131 -4.50 5.37 -0.53
N ALA A 132 -5.50 5.96 -1.17
CA ALA A 132 -5.65 6.03 -2.62
C ALA A 132 -6.29 7.39 -2.99
N PRO A 133 -6.17 7.85 -4.25
CA PRO A 133 -6.75 9.12 -4.71
C PRO A 133 -8.22 9.35 -4.34
N PRO A 134 -9.14 8.37 -4.41
CA PRO A 134 -10.53 8.57 -4.01
C PRO A 134 -10.73 8.88 -2.51
N LEU A 135 -9.72 8.65 -1.67
CA LEU A 135 -9.72 8.96 -0.24
C LEU A 135 -9.09 10.32 0.05
N VAL A 136 -8.87 11.11 -1.00
CA VAL A 136 -8.30 12.46 -0.95
C VAL A 136 -9.31 13.41 -1.56
N ALA A 137 -9.78 14.37 -0.77
CA ALA A 137 -10.67 15.42 -1.22
C ALA A 137 -9.96 16.77 -1.24
N TRP A 138 -10.47 17.67 -2.08
CA TRP A 138 -10.07 19.08 -2.07
C TRP A 138 -11.24 19.92 -1.53
N GLU A 139 -11.08 20.48 -0.34
CA GLU A 139 -12.11 21.27 0.33
C GLU A 139 -11.52 22.61 0.76
N ASP A 140 -12.14 23.73 0.37
CA ASP A 140 -11.70 25.08 0.77
C ASP A 140 -10.20 25.36 0.57
N GLY A 141 -9.62 24.83 -0.50
CA GLY A 141 -8.18 24.96 -0.75
C GLY A 141 -7.32 23.97 0.03
N ARG A 142 -7.82 22.81 0.43
CA ARG A 142 -7.12 21.93 1.36
C ARG A 142 -7.26 20.49 0.93
N ILE A 143 -6.17 19.75 1.07
CA ILE A 143 -6.18 18.30 0.90
C ILE A 143 -6.73 17.66 2.16
N VAL A 144 -7.94 17.10 2.09
CA VAL A 144 -8.58 16.40 3.18
C VAL A 144 -8.46 14.90 2.95
N PHE A 145 -7.92 14.19 3.94
CA PHE A 145 -7.88 12.72 3.93
C PHE A 145 -9.19 12.18 4.51
N LEU A 146 -9.96 11.49 3.67
CA LEU A 146 -11.28 10.96 3.99
C LEU A 146 -11.19 9.67 4.84
N ALA A 147 -12.35 9.20 5.29
CA ALA A 147 -12.51 7.95 6.05
C ALA A 147 -11.59 7.86 7.30
N PRO A 148 -11.63 8.87 8.20
CA PRO A 148 -10.72 8.91 9.35
C PRO A 148 -10.84 7.66 10.25
N ASP A 149 -12.03 7.07 10.35
CA ASP A 149 -12.28 5.86 11.12
C ASP A 149 -11.43 4.64 10.69
N THR A 150 -10.94 4.64 9.44
CA THR A 150 -10.01 3.64 8.90
C THR A 150 -8.57 3.82 9.39
N TRP A 151 -8.20 4.99 9.90
CA TRP A 151 -6.83 5.28 10.33
C TRP A 151 -6.39 4.38 11.49
N ARG A 152 -5.10 4.03 11.48
CA ARG A 152 -4.47 3.11 12.43
C ARG A 152 -3.16 3.69 12.92
N PHE A 153 -2.71 3.18 14.06
CA PHE A 153 -1.38 3.50 14.55
C PHE A 153 -0.38 2.55 13.90
N ASP A 154 0.31 3.04 12.87
CA ASP A 154 1.20 2.26 12.02
C ASP A 154 2.28 3.14 11.41
N VAL A 155 3.20 2.55 10.64
CA VAL A 155 4.27 3.27 9.96
C VAL A 155 3.73 4.18 8.84
N PRO A 156 4.13 5.46 8.79
CA PRO A 156 3.81 6.39 7.71
C PRO A 156 4.10 5.88 6.30
N THR A 157 5.17 5.10 6.15
CA THR A 157 5.63 4.51 4.89
C THR A 157 4.55 3.68 4.21
N ARG A 158 3.61 3.12 4.99
CA ARG A 158 2.46 2.39 4.48
C ARG A 158 1.60 3.21 3.53
N ASP A 159 1.21 4.40 3.95
CA ASP A 159 0.36 5.26 3.12
C ASP A 159 1.09 5.74 1.88
N VAL A 160 2.39 6.03 2.02
CA VAL A 160 3.25 6.41 0.88
C VAL A 160 3.25 5.28 -0.15
N ALA A 161 3.50 4.05 0.29
CA ALA A 161 3.56 2.90 -0.60
C ALA A 161 2.22 2.63 -1.29
N HIS A 162 1.11 2.65 -0.55
CA HIS A 162 -0.22 2.41 -1.13
C HIS A 162 -0.63 3.51 -2.12
N TYR A 163 -0.43 4.78 -1.79
CA TYR A 163 -0.80 5.87 -2.67
C TYR A 163 0.06 5.89 -3.93
N ALA A 164 1.38 5.77 -3.79
CA ALA A 164 2.30 5.72 -4.93
C ALA A 164 2.02 4.50 -5.83
N ARG A 165 1.69 3.34 -5.27
CA ARG A 165 1.29 2.15 -6.02
C ARG A 165 0.05 2.42 -6.87
N HIS A 166 -0.97 3.06 -6.30
CA HIS A 166 -2.20 3.37 -7.01
C HIS A 166 -1.95 4.37 -8.15
N VAL A 167 -1.25 5.46 -7.87
CA VAL A 167 -0.90 6.46 -8.88
C VAL A 167 -0.03 5.85 -9.98
N LEU A 168 0.91 4.98 -9.64
CA LEU A 168 1.72 4.26 -10.63
C LEU A 168 0.86 3.39 -11.56
N ALA A 169 -0.14 2.70 -11.01
CA ALA A 169 -0.99 1.79 -11.76
C ALA A 169 -1.92 2.53 -12.73
N GLU A 170 -2.46 3.69 -12.33
CA GLU A 170 -3.47 4.41 -13.09
C GLU A 170 -2.89 5.53 -13.98
N GLU A 171 -1.81 6.19 -13.52
CA GLU A 171 -1.27 7.41 -14.15
C GLU A 171 0.22 7.30 -14.53
N GLY A 172 0.92 6.28 -14.00
CA GLY A 172 2.29 5.95 -14.39
C GLY A 172 3.40 6.58 -13.53
N PRO A 173 4.67 6.32 -13.89
CA PRO A 173 5.83 6.63 -13.05
C PRO A 173 6.00 8.11 -12.73
N GLU A 174 5.78 9.02 -13.68
CA GLU A 174 6.00 10.46 -13.45
C GLU A 174 5.04 11.03 -12.40
N SER A 175 3.77 10.65 -12.46
CA SER A 175 2.75 11.03 -11.46
C SER A 175 3.10 10.49 -10.07
N ALA A 176 3.53 9.22 -9.99
CA ALA A 176 3.96 8.61 -8.73
C ALA A 176 5.25 9.24 -8.19
N LEU A 177 6.18 9.66 -9.05
CA LEU A 177 7.40 10.36 -8.66
C LEU A 177 7.08 11.78 -8.16
N ALA A 178 6.11 12.46 -8.77
CA ALA A 178 5.65 13.77 -8.30
C ALA A 178 5.13 13.68 -6.86
N PHE A 179 4.37 12.63 -6.51
CA PHE A 179 3.97 12.33 -5.14
C PHE A 179 5.17 12.18 -4.20
N LEU A 180 6.14 11.33 -4.54
CA LEU A 180 7.32 11.10 -3.71
C LEU A 180 8.13 12.38 -3.49
N ARG A 181 8.28 13.22 -4.52
CA ARG A 181 8.95 14.54 -4.39
C ARG A 181 8.27 15.41 -3.35
N GLY A 182 6.94 15.55 -3.44
CA GLY A 182 6.18 16.37 -2.50
C GLY A 182 6.25 15.86 -1.06
N TYR A 183 6.23 14.53 -0.88
CA TYR A 183 6.41 13.93 0.43
C TYR A 183 7.83 14.20 0.98
N ALA A 184 8.86 13.95 0.17
CA ALA A 184 10.26 14.10 0.55
C ALA A 184 10.66 15.55 0.89
N GLU A 185 10.00 16.55 0.30
CA GLU A 185 10.20 17.98 0.59
C GLU A 185 9.88 18.34 2.05
N VAL A 186 8.95 17.62 2.67
CA VAL A 186 8.56 17.84 4.07
C VAL A 186 9.23 16.85 5.01
N ARG A 187 9.29 15.58 4.60
CA ARG A 187 9.90 14.51 5.36
C ARG A 187 10.78 13.68 4.43
N PRO A 188 12.11 13.89 4.45
CA PRO A 188 13.03 13.03 3.73
C PRO A 188 12.84 11.57 4.11
N PHE A 189 12.86 10.71 3.10
CA PHE A 189 12.85 9.28 3.30
C PHE A 189 14.15 8.82 3.97
N VAL A 190 14.07 7.68 4.64
CA VAL A 190 15.26 6.96 5.11
C VAL A 190 15.39 5.63 4.37
N PRO A 191 16.62 5.09 4.19
CA PRO A 191 16.85 3.89 3.38
C PRO A 191 16.00 2.68 3.83
N GLU A 192 15.73 2.57 5.12
CA GLU A 192 14.94 1.49 5.72
C GLU A 192 13.49 1.45 5.22
N GLU A 193 13.00 2.53 4.61
CA GLU A 193 11.67 2.59 4.01
C GLU A 193 11.59 1.99 2.61
N GLY A 194 12.71 1.93 1.88
CA GLY A 194 12.75 1.39 0.52
C GLY A 194 12.18 -0.02 0.44
N PRO A 195 12.67 -0.96 1.27
CA PRO A 195 12.18 -2.33 1.25
C PRO A 195 10.69 -2.44 1.56
N PHE A 196 10.19 -1.58 2.46
CA PHE A 196 8.76 -1.53 2.78
C PHE A 196 7.95 -1.14 1.55
N VAL A 197 8.34 -0.05 0.87
CA VAL A 197 7.61 0.44 -0.30
C VAL A 197 7.62 -0.63 -1.40
N TYR A 198 8.77 -1.25 -1.66
CA TYR A 198 8.89 -2.30 -2.65
C TYR A 198 8.05 -3.54 -2.34
N GLY A 199 8.05 -4.02 -1.09
CA GLY A 199 7.21 -5.14 -0.67
C GLY A 199 5.72 -4.90 -0.91
N VAL A 200 5.23 -3.67 -0.71
CA VAL A 200 3.83 -3.30 -1.03
C VAL A 200 3.55 -3.31 -2.53
N PHE A 201 4.53 -2.95 -3.37
CA PHE A 201 4.37 -2.96 -4.83
C PHE A 201 4.34 -4.38 -5.40
N LEU A 202 5.07 -5.30 -4.76
CA LEU A 202 5.09 -6.71 -5.12
C LEU A 202 3.79 -7.43 -4.76
N LEU A 203 3.13 -7.07 -3.66
CA LEU A 203 1.94 -7.80 -3.21
C LEU A 203 0.82 -7.70 -4.27
N PRO A 204 0.25 -8.85 -4.72
CA PRO A 204 -0.79 -8.86 -5.74
C PRO A 204 -2.18 -8.62 -5.11
N TYR A 205 -2.42 -7.38 -4.67
CA TYR A 205 -3.68 -6.99 -4.02
C TYR A 205 -4.92 -7.34 -4.84
N GLU A 206 -4.88 -7.16 -6.15
CA GLU A 206 -6.03 -7.43 -7.03
C GLU A 206 -6.37 -8.92 -7.07
N TRP A 207 -5.36 -9.81 -7.04
CA TRP A 207 -5.57 -11.25 -6.91
C TRP A 207 -6.12 -11.62 -5.53
N ILE A 208 -5.61 -11.00 -4.46
CA ILE A 208 -6.13 -11.19 -3.09
C ILE A 208 -7.59 -10.76 -3.00
N GLU A 209 -7.96 -9.63 -3.60
CA GLU A 209 -9.35 -9.16 -3.62
C GLU A 209 -10.25 -10.07 -4.48
N ALA A 210 -9.75 -10.56 -5.62
CA ALA A 210 -10.48 -11.55 -6.42
C ALA A 210 -10.74 -12.84 -5.63
N TYR A 211 -9.73 -13.36 -4.93
CA TYR A 211 -9.88 -14.49 -4.00
C TYR A 211 -11.01 -14.26 -2.98
N LYS A 212 -11.04 -13.10 -2.32
CA LYS A 212 -12.11 -12.77 -1.37
C LYS A 212 -13.48 -12.76 -2.04
N LYS A 213 -13.58 -12.23 -3.27
CA LYS A 213 -14.82 -12.20 -4.04
C LYS A 213 -15.31 -13.61 -4.42
N TYR A 214 -14.40 -14.52 -4.79
CA TYR A 214 -14.78 -15.92 -5.00
C TYR A 214 -15.36 -16.55 -3.73
N ARG A 215 -14.76 -16.30 -2.56
CA ARG A 215 -15.28 -16.80 -1.27
C ARG A 215 -16.66 -16.24 -0.90
N GLU A 216 -16.95 -15.01 -1.31
CA GLU A 216 -18.26 -14.39 -1.16
C GLU A 216 -19.31 -14.91 -2.16
N GLY A 217 -18.92 -15.81 -3.08
CA GLY A 217 -19.79 -16.31 -4.15
C GLY A 217 -19.95 -15.35 -5.33
N ASN A 218 -19.20 -14.24 -5.35
CA ASN A 218 -19.27 -13.24 -6.41
C ASN A 218 -18.26 -13.54 -7.53
N VAL A 219 -18.46 -14.69 -8.16
CA VAL A 219 -17.55 -15.27 -9.16
C VAL A 219 -17.34 -14.33 -10.35
N ARG A 220 -18.41 -13.73 -10.88
CA ARG A 220 -18.34 -12.84 -12.04
C ARG A 220 -17.45 -11.62 -11.78
N GLU A 221 -17.56 -11.00 -10.61
CA GLU A 221 -16.70 -9.87 -10.25
C GLU A 221 -15.25 -10.32 -10.03
N ALA A 222 -15.05 -11.49 -9.41
CA ALA A 222 -13.72 -12.05 -9.18
C ALA A 222 -12.98 -12.32 -10.49
N GLU A 223 -13.62 -13.00 -11.43
CA GLU A 223 -13.08 -13.30 -12.78
C GLU A 223 -12.75 -12.00 -13.54
N ALA A 224 -13.65 -11.01 -13.55
CA ALA A 224 -13.42 -9.75 -14.23
C ALA A 224 -12.21 -8.99 -13.66
N ARG A 225 -12.07 -8.94 -12.34
CA ARG A 225 -10.92 -8.31 -11.66
C ARG A 225 -9.61 -9.03 -12.00
N LEU A 226 -9.62 -10.36 -11.93
CA LEU A 226 -8.44 -11.15 -12.16
C LEU A 226 -8.01 -11.10 -13.63
N ALA A 227 -8.95 -11.14 -14.58
CA ALA A 227 -8.66 -11.00 -16.00
C ALA A 227 -8.00 -9.65 -16.31
N ALA A 228 -8.57 -8.55 -15.78
CA ALA A 228 -7.99 -7.22 -15.93
C ALA A 228 -6.57 -7.13 -15.36
N ARG A 229 -6.29 -7.82 -14.25
CA ARG A 229 -4.96 -7.86 -13.63
C ARG A 229 -3.96 -8.64 -14.47
N VAL A 230 -4.30 -9.85 -14.93
CA VAL A 230 -3.41 -10.71 -15.73
C VAL A 230 -2.94 -10.00 -16.99
N HIS A 231 -3.84 -9.29 -17.67
CA HIS A 231 -3.51 -8.58 -18.91
C HIS A 231 -2.49 -7.44 -18.70
N ARG A 232 -2.44 -6.87 -17.50
CA ARG A 232 -1.55 -5.74 -17.15
C ARG A 232 -0.32 -6.16 -16.34
N GLU A 233 -0.09 -7.46 -16.13
CA GLU A 233 0.98 -7.93 -15.23
C GLU A 233 2.37 -7.54 -15.73
N THR A 234 2.64 -7.70 -17.03
CA THR A 234 3.92 -7.32 -17.65
C THR A 234 4.12 -5.80 -17.64
N GLU A 235 3.05 -5.04 -17.88
CA GLU A 235 3.08 -3.58 -17.81
C GLU A 235 3.37 -3.11 -16.38
N TRP A 236 2.72 -3.74 -15.40
CA TRP A 236 2.97 -3.50 -13.98
C TRP A 236 4.42 -3.77 -13.60
N ALA A 237 4.97 -4.94 -13.91
CA ALA A 237 6.35 -5.27 -13.60
C ALA A 237 7.34 -4.26 -14.20
N ASN A 238 7.10 -3.83 -15.45
CA ASN A 238 7.90 -2.79 -16.10
C ASN A 238 7.75 -1.41 -15.45
N ALA A 239 6.53 -1.04 -15.04
CA ALA A 239 6.26 0.21 -14.35
C ALA A 239 6.96 0.24 -12.98
N VAL A 240 6.87 -0.86 -12.20
CA VAL A 240 7.56 -1.02 -10.92
C VAL A 240 9.07 -0.92 -11.11
N ARG A 241 9.65 -1.62 -12.09
CA ARG A 241 11.09 -1.54 -12.39
C ARG A 241 11.55 -0.12 -12.67
N LYS A 242 10.90 0.57 -13.62
CA LYS A 242 11.23 1.97 -13.97
C LYS A 242 11.09 2.91 -12.77
N PHE A 243 10.04 2.72 -11.98
CA PHE A 243 9.78 3.53 -10.80
C PHE A 243 10.83 3.29 -9.70
N ARG A 244 11.22 2.03 -9.46
CA ARG A 244 12.28 1.65 -8.53
C ARG A 244 13.63 2.23 -8.93
N GLU A 245 13.99 2.16 -10.20
CA GLU A 245 15.23 2.79 -10.71
C GLU A 245 15.23 4.31 -10.45
N ALA A 246 14.08 4.97 -10.64
CA ALA A 246 13.96 6.41 -10.44
C ALA A 246 13.89 6.83 -8.95
N TRP A 247 13.29 6.02 -8.07
CA TRP A 247 13.11 6.40 -6.67
C TRP A 247 14.39 6.33 -5.83
N ALA A 248 15.48 5.78 -6.39
CA ALA A 248 16.78 5.74 -5.75
C ALA A 248 17.30 7.16 -5.46
N ALA A 249 16.86 8.15 -6.24
CA ALA A 249 17.09 9.57 -6.00
C ALA A 249 16.53 10.07 -4.66
N PHE A 250 15.58 9.35 -4.04
CA PHE A 250 15.04 9.64 -2.71
C PHE A 250 15.70 8.83 -1.59
N GLY A 251 16.77 8.07 -1.89
CA GLY A 251 17.43 7.19 -0.91
C GLY A 251 16.68 5.88 -0.64
N LEU A 252 15.71 5.52 -1.48
CA LEU A 252 14.91 4.29 -1.37
C LEU A 252 15.50 3.13 -2.21
N ASP A 253 16.83 3.09 -2.36
CA ASP A 253 17.48 2.07 -3.19
C ASP A 253 17.26 0.66 -2.62
N VAL A 254 16.91 -0.27 -3.50
CA VAL A 254 16.55 -1.64 -3.13
C VAL A 254 16.88 -2.63 -4.23
N ALA A 255 17.30 -3.82 -3.82
CA ALA A 255 17.55 -4.92 -4.75
C ALA A 255 16.23 -5.44 -5.35
N PRO A 256 16.13 -5.58 -6.69
CA PRO A 256 14.93 -6.11 -7.32
C PRO A 256 14.79 -7.63 -7.09
N ILE A 257 13.56 -8.14 -7.23
CA ILE A 257 13.32 -9.57 -7.43
C ILE A 257 13.50 -9.92 -8.90
N PRO A 258 14.57 -10.64 -9.30
CA PRO A 258 14.95 -10.75 -10.71
C PRO A 258 13.91 -11.41 -11.60
N TRP A 259 13.16 -12.39 -11.10
CA TRP A 259 12.15 -13.09 -11.90
C TRP A 259 10.86 -12.26 -12.07
N PHE A 260 10.62 -11.28 -11.20
CA PHE A 260 9.46 -10.39 -11.29
C PHE A 260 9.74 -9.22 -12.25
N GLU A 261 10.87 -8.53 -12.08
CA GLU A 261 11.28 -7.40 -12.95
C GLU A 261 12.03 -7.84 -14.21
N GLY A 262 12.38 -9.11 -14.31
CA GLY A 262 13.08 -9.66 -15.47
C GLY A 262 12.22 -9.53 -16.71
N ALA A 263 12.86 -9.16 -17.83
CA ALA A 263 12.22 -9.19 -19.12
C ALA A 263 11.77 -10.63 -19.39
N ARG A 264 10.45 -10.87 -19.38
CA ARG A 264 9.89 -12.07 -20.00
C ARG A 264 10.12 -11.93 -21.50
N THR A 265 11.28 -12.35 -21.97
CA THR A 265 11.40 -12.77 -23.37
C THR A 265 10.55 -14.03 -23.48
N VAL A 266 9.27 -13.83 -23.81
CA VAL A 266 8.44 -14.90 -24.32
C VAL A 266 9.05 -15.22 -25.69
N GLY A 267 9.88 -16.27 -25.73
CA GLY A 267 10.31 -16.90 -26.97
C GLY A 267 9.19 -17.76 -27.55
#